data_AF-A0A7C0Z4S9-F1
#
_entry.id   AF-A0A7C0Z4S9-F1
#
_cell.length_a   1.000
_cell.length_b   1.000
_cell.length_c   1.000
_cell.angle_alpha   90.00
_cell.angle_beta   90.00
_cell.angle_gamma   90.00
#
_symmetry.space_group_name_H-M   'P 1'
#
loop_
_entity.id
_entity.type
_entity.pdbx_description
1 polymer ?
#
loop_
_entity_poly.entity_id
_entity_poly.type
_entity_poly.pdbx_seq_one_letter_code
_entity_poly.pdbx_strand_id
1 'polypeptide(L)'
;MYGWRLRIGLIVPSSNTTMESEFNRMKPEGVSVHTARMRLIEATPEALIKMAEDAHRAAELLATADVDVIIYGCTTGSLVKGVEWE
;
A
#
# COMPACT_ATOMS: atom_id res chain seq x y z
N MET A 1 -7.47 -6.31 22.05
CA MET A 1 -6.95 -6.90 20.80
C MET A 1 -7.09 -5.85 19.71
N TYR A 2 -6.07 -5.52 18.92
CA TYR A 2 -6.21 -4.54 17.83
C TYR A 2 -6.85 -5.21 16.60
N GLY A 3 -7.53 -4.44 15.74
CA GLY A 3 -8.08 -4.97 14.49
C GLY A 3 -9.31 -5.87 14.65
N TRP A 4 -10.04 -5.74 15.77
CA TRP A 4 -11.28 -6.49 16.00
C TRP A 4 -12.43 -6.03 15.09
N ARG A 5 -12.35 -4.80 14.58
CA ARG A 5 -13.36 -4.22 13.69
C ARG A 5 -12.99 -4.38 12.23
N LEU A 6 -11.73 -4.09 11.89
CA LEU A 6 -11.18 -4.17 10.53
C LEU A 6 -9.64 -4.13 10.56
N ARG A 7 -8.99 -4.81 9.63
CA ARG A 7 -7.55 -4.83 9.39
C ARG A 7 -7.30 -4.33 7.98
N ILE A 8 -6.67 -3.17 7.86
CA ILE A 8 -6.26 -2.57 6.59
C ILE A 8 -4.87 -3.07 6.25
N GLY A 9 -4.72 -3.71 5.10
CA GLY A 9 -3.45 -3.88 4.41
C GLY A 9 -3.13 -2.63 3.59
N LEU A 10 -1.97 -2.03 3.81
CA LEU A 10 -1.53 -0.81 3.12
C LEU A 10 -0.24 -1.08 2.34
N ILE A 11 -0.29 -0.96 1.01
CA ILE A 11 0.88 -1.09 0.15
C ILE A 11 1.39 0.31 -0.20
N VAL A 12 2.62 0.65 0.19
CA VAL A 12 3.18 2.00 -0.05
C VAL A 12 4.58 1.96 -0.68
N PRO A 13 5.00 3.03 -1.38
CA PRO A 13 6.39 3.19 -1.78
C PRO A 13 7.33 3.16 -0.58
N SER A 14 8.54 2.61 -0.75
CA SER A 14 9.50 2.45 0.35
C SER A 14 9.92 3.77 0.97
N SER A 15 9.90 4.86 0.20
CA SER A 15 10.21 6.22 0.63
C SER A 15 9.03 6.95 1.28
N ASN A 16 7.81 6.39 1.24
CA ASN A 16 6.64 7.01 1.85
C ASN A 16 6.72 6.92 3.38
N THR A 17 6.52 8.06 4.04
CA THR A 17 6.46 8.20 5.50
C THR A 17 5.13 8.81 5.99
N THR A 18 4.28 9.22 5.05
CA THR A 18 3.05 9.98 5.32
C THR A 18 1.87 9.06 5.57
N MET A 19 1.60 8.10 4.68
CA MET A 19 0.35 7.34 4.71
C MET A 19 0.19 6.51 5.97
N GLU A 20 1.24 5.83 6.43
CA GLU A 20 1.16 5.05 7.68
C GLU A 20 0.80 5.94 8.88
N SER A 21 1.39 7.13 8.94
CA SER A 21 1.14 8.11 10.01
C SER A 21 -0.29 8.64 9.96
N GLU A 22 -0.77 9.00 8.77
CA GLU A 22 -2.14 9.52 8.57
C GLU A 22 -3.20 8.45 8.83
N PHE A 23 -3.03 7.24 8.29
CA PHE A 23 -3.95 6.14 8.54
C PHE A 23 -4.01 5.78 10.02
N ASN A 24 -2.87 5.73 10.72
CA ASN A 24 -2.88 5.44 12.15
C ASN A 24 -3.52 6.55 12.98
N ARG A 25 -3.43 7.81 12.54
CA ARG A 25 -4.08 8.96 13.18
C ARG A 25 -5.58 9.00 12.92
N MET A 26 -6.02 8.64 11.72
CA MET A 26 -7.41 8.81 11.25
C MET A 26 -8.29 7.58 11.48
N LYS A 27 -7.70 6.39 11.65
CA LYS A 27 -8.48 5.15 11.77
C LYS A 27 -9.46 5.21 12.96
N PRO A 28 -10.70 4.71 12.79
CA PRO A 28 -11.63 4.54 13.89
C PRO A 28 -11.12 3.55 14.94
N GLU A 29 -11.75 3.57 16.12
CA GLU A 29 -11.50 2.55 17.14
C GLU A 29 -11.74 1.13 16.59
N GLY A 30 -10.87 0.21 16.98
CA GLY A 30 -10.93 -1.20 16.58
C GLY A 30 -10.35 -1.51 15.21
N VAL A 31 -9.96 -0.49 14.44
CA VAL A 31 -9.28 -0.66 13.16
C VAL A 31 -7.76 -0.77 13.37
N SER A 32 -7.10 -1.66 12.63
CA SER A 32 -5.65 -1.80 12.59
C SER A 32 -5.11 -1.62 11.17
N VAL A 33 -3.83 -1.24 11.06
CA VAL A 33 -3.17 -0.96 9.78
C VAL A 33 -1.89 -1.79 9.74
N HIS A 34 -1.69 -2.54 8.66
CA HIS A 34 -0.56 -3.44 8.42
C HIS A 34 0.03 -3.10 7.06
N THR A 35 1.33 -2.84 7.00
CA THR A 35 1.94 -2.21 5.83
C THR A 35 2.93 -3.13 5.14
N ALA A 36 2.86 -3.19 3.81
CA ALA A 36 3.90 -3.76 2.96
C ALA A 36 4.48 -2.65 2.06
N ARG A 37 5.75 -2.79 1.67
CA ARG A 37 6.48 -1.76 0.91
C ARG A 37 6.93 -2.25 -0.46
N MET A 38 6.81 -1.37 -1.45
CA MET A 38 7.37 -1.53 -2.80
C MET A 38 8.59 -0.62 -2.96
N ARG A 39 9.67 -1.09 -3.58
CA ARG A 39 10.91 -0.30 -3.64
C ARG A 39 10.73 0.92 -4.58
N LEU A 40 10.92 2.12 -4.04
CA LEU A 40 10.99 3.37 -4.80
C LEU A 40 11.96 4.36 -4.14
N ILE A 41 12.90 4.94 -4.91
CA ILE A 41 13.79 6.02 -4.45
C ILE A 41 13.32 7.34 -5.05
N GLU A 42 13.23 7.37 -6.38
CA GLU A 42 12.83 8.53 -7.18
C GLU A 42 11.64 8.13 -8.06
N ALA A 43 10.71 9.06 -8.25
CA ALA A 43 9.47 8.81 -8.99
C ALA A 43 9.64 9.10 -10.49
N THR A 44 10.55 8.38 -11.15
CA THR A 44 10.63 8.37 -12.62
C THR A 44 9.63 7.36 -13.20
N PRO A 45 9.18 7.51 -14.46
CA PRO A 45 8.27 6.55 -15.09
C PRO A 45 8.78 5.11 -15.01
N GLU A 46 10.06 4.87 -15.31
CA GLU A 46 10.67 3.54 -15.30
C GLU A 46 10.70 2.95 -13.88
N ALA A 47 11.02 3.78 -12.88
CA ALA A 47 11.05 3.36 -11.49
C ALA A 47 9.64 3.03 -10.96
N LEU A 48 8.62 3.78 -11.37
CA LEU A 48 7.22 3.53 -11.00
C LEU A 48 6.69 2.23 -11.61
N ILE A 49 7.05 1.94 -12.86
CA ILE A 49 6.67 0.68 -13.51
C ILE A 49 7.34 -0.50 -12.79
N LYS A 50 8.64 -0.39 -12.51
CA LYS A 50 9.36 -1.42 -11.75
C LYS A 50 8.82 -1.60 -10.33
N MET A 51 8.45 -0.51 -9.67
CA MET A 51 7.81 -0.56 -8.35
C MET A 51 6.48 -1.32 -8.40
N ALA A 52 5.70 -1.19 -9.48
CA ALA A 52 4.43 -1.91 -9.62
C ALA A 52 4.59 -3.44 -9.66
N GLU A 53 5.76 -3.95 -10.07
CA GLU A 53 6.07 -5.39 -10.04
C GLU A 53 6.11 -5.94 -8.59
N ASP A 54 6.47 -5.10 -7.61
CA ASP A 54 6.44 -5.48 -6.19
C ASP A 54 5.02 -5.53 -5.60
N ALA A 55 4.02 -4.94 -6.28
CA ALA A 55 2.67 -4.80 -5.73
C ALA A 55 2.00 -6.15 -5.47
N HIS A 56 2.17 -7.12 -6.38
CA HIS A 56 1.61 -8.46 -6.23
C HIS A 56 2.18 -9.17 -5.01
N ARG A 57 3.52 -9.18 -4.87
CA ARG A 57 4.21 -9.76 -3.71
C ARG A 57 3.80 -9.08 -2.40
N ALA A 58 3.64 -7.75 -2.40
CA ALA A 58 3.19 -7.01 -1.24
C ALA A 58 1.76 -7.40 -0.83
N ALA A 59 0.87 -7.60 -1.81
CA ALA A 59 -0.49 -8.06 -1.58
C ALA A 59 -0.52 -9.51 -1.02
N GLU A 60 0.29 -10.42 -1.56
CA GLU A 60 0.41 -11.78 -1.02
C GLU A 60 0.84 -11.80 0.46
N LEU A 61 1.83 -10.98 0.82
CA LEU A 61 2.28 -10.87 2.22
C LEU A 61 1.16 -10.35 3.13
N LEU A 62 0.42 -9.33 2.70
CA LEU A 62 -0.70 -8.79 3.46
C LEU A 62 -1.86 -9.79 3.56
N ALA A 63 -2.11 -10.59 2.52
CA ALA A 63 -3.11 -11.66 2.56
C ALA A 63 -2.77 -12.70 3.64
N THR A 64 -1.49 -13.06 3.81
CA THR A 64 -1.08 -13.97 4.91
C THR A 64 -1.25 -13.36 6.31
N ALA A 65 -1.30 -12.03 6.41
CA ALA A 65 -1.62 -11.32 7.64
C ALA A 65 -3.14 -11.25 7.91
N ASP A 66 -3.97 -11.90 7.09
CA ASP A 66 -5.42 -12.00 7.25
C ASP A 66 -6.06 -10.61 7.37
N VAL A 67 -5.69 -9.70 6.46
CA VAL A 67 -6.29 -8.35 6.36
C VAL A 67 -7.63 -8.41 5.63
N ASP A 68 -8.57 -7.56 6.02
CA ASP A 68 -9.91 -7.53 5.44
C ASP A 68 -9.96 -6.77 4.10
N VAL A 69 -9.04 -5.82 3.90
CA VAL A 69 -8.95 -5.00 2.69
C VAL A 69 -7.50 -4.61 2.40
N ILE A 70 -7.13 -4.52 1.12
CA ILE A 70 -5.82 -4.05 0.68
C ILE A 70 -5.98 -2.72 -0.06
N ILE A 71 -5.18 -1.72 0.31
CA ILE A 71 -5.13 -0.39 -0.28
C ILE A 71 -3.77 -0.20 -0.96
N TYR A 72 -3.81 0.18 -2.24
CA TYR A 72 -2.62 0.61 -2.98
C TYR A 72 -2.40 2.12 -2.82
N GLY A 73 -1.34 2.48 -2.10
CA GLY A 73 -1.02 3.85 -1.68
C GLY A 73 -0.04 4.59 -2.58
N CYS A 74 -0.23 4.55 -3.91
CA CYS A 74 0.61 5.32 -4.84
C CYS A 74 -0.17 5.84 -6.06
N THR A 75 -0.74 7.04 -5.96
CA THR A 75 -1.53 7.66 -7.05
C THR A 75 -0.77 7.69 -8.38
N THR A 76 0.48 8.14 -8.39
CA THR A 76 1.27 8.21 -9.64
C THR A 76 1.57 6.82 -10.20
N GLY A 77 1.82 5.84 -9.33
CA GLY A 77 2.02 4.44 -9.75
C GLY A 77 0.80 3.86 -10.45
N SER A 78 -0.41 4.25 -10.04
CA SER A 78 -1.66 3.83 -10.67
C SER A 78 -1.92 4.48 -12.03
N LEU A 79 -1.25 5.59 -12.36
CA LEU A 79 -1.50 6.37 -13.58
C LEU A 79 -0.38 6.28 -14.62
N VAL A 80 0.78 5.72 -14.26
CA VAL A 80 2.01 5.81 -15.06
C VAL A 80 1.89 5.22 -16.48
N LYS A 81 0.99 4.27 -16.69
CA LYS A 81 0.76 3.63 -18.00
C LYS A 81 -0.58 4.00 -18.66
N GLY A 82 -1.24 5.04 -18.15
CA GLY A 82 -2.48 5.56 -18.73
C GLY A 82 -3.73 4.74 -18.37
N VAL A 83 -4.84 5.07 -19.04
CA VAL A 83 -6.20 4.60 -18.67
C VAL A 83 -6.46 3.12 -18.93
N GLU A 84 -5.68 2.49 -19.81
CA GLU A 84 -5.84 1.07 -20.18
C GLU A 84 -4.89 0.15 -19.40
N TRP A 85 -4.31 0.63 -18.30
CA TRP A 85 -3.31 -0.13 -17.56
C TRP A 85 -3.95 -1.12 -16.58
N GLU A 86 -3.94 -2.40 -16.98
CA GLU A 86 -4.11 -3.61 -16.15
C GLU A 86 -3.08 -4.68 -16.54
#